data_AF-C1N3G8-F1
#
_entry.id   AF-C1N3G8-F1
#
_cell.length_a   1.000
_cell.length_b   1.000
_cell.length_c   1.000
_cell.angle_alpha   90.00
_cell.angle_beta   90.00
_cell.angle_gamma   90.00
#
_symmetry.space_group_name_H-M   'P 1'
#
loop_
_entity.id
_entity.type
_entity.pdbx_description
1 polymer ?
#
loop_
_entity_poly.entity_id
_entity_poly.type
_entity_poly.pdbx_seq_one_letter_code
_entity_poly.pdbx_strand_id
1 'polypeptide(L)'
;MSASTLTLYRHILKAARTFPSRNRAGIIEDIKLEFRENRAVTDAAALRAKIALANDGLDRMRAYTGLDSGSSAWDVSLKGPFDGTNGMGEKEDSKREDGR
;
A
#
# COMPACT_ATOMS: atom_id res chain seq x y z
N MET A 1 -14.52 -0.94 9.75
CA MET A 1 -13.82 0.02 8.86
C MET A 1 -14.03 1.43 9.36
N SER A 2 -12.94 2.18 9.55
CA SER A 2 -13.00 3.58 9.97
C SER A 2 -13.42 4.50 8.82
N ALA A 3 -13.83 5.74 9.13
CA ALA A 3 -14.16 6.75 8.14
C ALA A 3 -12.98 7.08 7.21
N SER A 4 -11.76 7.14 7.75
CA SER A 4 -10.53 7.38 6.97
C SER A 4 -10.26 6.25 5.97
N THR A 5 -10.37 4.98 6.40
CA THR A 5 -10.19 3.82 5.51
C THR A 5 -11.24 3.78 4.40
N LEU A 6 -12.48 4.19 4.69
CA LEU A 6 -13.54 4.25 3.69
C LEU A 6 -13.30 5.34 2.63
N THR A 7 -12.75 6.48 3.04
CA THR A 7 -12.34 7.54 2.10
C THR A 7 -11.20 7.06 1.21
N LEU A 8 -10.17 6.41 1.76
CA LEU A 8 -9.08 5.81 1.00
C LEU A 8 -9.58 4.80 -0.04
N TYR A 9 -10.46 3.89 0.37
CA TYR A 9 -11.10 2.92 -0.53
C TYR A 9 -11.80 3.58 -1.72
N ARG A 10 -12.57 4.64 -1.48
CA ARG A 10 -13.27 5.38 -2.56
C ARG A 10 -12.28 6.04 -3.52
N HIS A 11 -11.19 6.61 -3.01
CA HIS A 11 -10.17 7.21 -3.87
C HIS A 11 -9.47 6.18 -4.74
N ILE A 12 -9.14 5.02 -4.18
CA ILE A 12 -8.55 3.89 -4.90
C ILE A 12 -9.49 3.41 -6.01
N LEU A 13 -10.78 3.17 -5.71
CA LEU A 13 -11.74 2.78 -6.73
C LEU A 13 -11.90 3.83 -7.83
N LYS A 14 -11.88 5.12 -7.47
CA LYS A 14 -11.94 6.21 -8.45
C LYS A 14 -10.72 6.19 -9.38
N ALA A 15 -9.51 6.01 -8.84
CA ALA A 15 -8.28 5.93 -9.63
C ALA A 15 -8.24 4.67 -10.51
N ALA A 16 -8.64 3.51 -9.98
CA ALA A 16 -8.71 2.26 -10.71
C ALA A 16 -9.65 2.35 -11.92
N ARG A 17 -10.76 3.08 -11.82
CA ARG A 17 -11.71 3.29 -12.94
C ARG A 17 -11.12 4.02 -14.13
N THR A 18 -10.13 4.87 -13.93
CA THR A 18 -9.46 5.65 -14.98
C THR A 18 -8.12 5.04 -15.39
N PHE A 19 -7.67 3.98 -14.72
CA PHE A 19 -6.37 3.37 -14.95
C PHE A 19 -6.27 2.74 -16.36
N PRO A 20 -5.23 3.04 -17.16
CA PRO A 20 -5.09 2.54 -18.53
C PRO A 20 -4.65 1.06 -18.57
N SER A 21 -5.56 0.14 -18.25
CA SER A 21 -5.33 -1.32 -18.27
C SER A 21 -6.43 -2.07 -19.01
N ARG A 22 -6.07 -3.15 -19.70
CA ARG A 22 -7.00 -4.10 -20.32
C ARG A 22 -7.77 -4.93 -19.28
N ASN A 23 -7.18 -5.19 -18.11
CA ASN A 23 -7.81 -5.93 -17.02
C ASN A 23 -8.34 -5.01 -15.90
N ARG A 24 -8.87 -3.84 -16.26
CA ARG A 24 -9.34 -2.86 -15.27
C ARG A 24 -10.44 -3.42 -14.35
N ALA A 25 -11.36 -4.20 -14.90
CA ALA A 25 -12.44 -4.80 -14.14
C ALA A 25 -11.91 -5.77 -13.07
N GLY A 26 -10.95 -6.64 -13.42
CA GLY A 26 -10.30 -7.54 -12.48
C GLY A 26 -9.61 -6.78 -11.34
N ILE A 27 -8.83 -5.74 -11.67
CA ILE A 27 -8.16 -4.89 -10.66
C ILE A 27 -9.18 -4.30 -9.67
N ILE A 28 -10.33 -3.82 -10.16
CA ILE A 28 -11.37 -3.26 -9.30
C ILE A 28 -11.96 -4.33 -8.37
N GLU A 29 -12.21 -5.54 -8.87
CA GLU A 29 -12.73 -6.64 -8.04
C GLU A 29 -11.71 -7.11 -7.00
N ASP A 30 -10.43 -7.20 -7.36
CA ASP A 30 -9.36 -7.56 -6.43
C ASP A 30 -9.25 -6.53 -5.29
N ILE A 31 -9.29 -5.23 -5.61
CA ILE A 31 -9.32 -4.16 -4.60
C ILE A 31 -10.52 -4.32 -3.66
N LYS A 32 -11.71 -4.60 -4.20
CA LYS A 32 -12.91 -4.81 -3.37
C LYS A 32 -12.74 -6.02 -2.45
N LEU A 33 -12.19 -7.11 -2.99
CA LEU A 33 -11.95 -8.35 -2.25
C LEU A 33 -11.00 -8.11 -1.09
N GLU A 34 -9.84 -7.51 -1.34
CA GLU A 34 -8.83 -7.24 -0.30
C GLU A 34 -9.38 -6.36 0.81
N PHE A 35 -10.10 -5.28 0.47
CA PHE A 35 -10.72 -4.40 1.47
C PHE A 35 -11.81 -5.12 2.28
N ARG A 36 -12.53 -6.07 1.67
CA ARG A 36 -13.54 -6.88 2.34
C ARG A 36 -12.92 -7.88 3.31
N GLU A 37 -11.90 -8.62 2.86
CA GLU A 37 -11.20 -9.63 3.67
C GLU A 37 -10.52 -9.00 4.88
N ASN A 38 -9.98 -7.79 4.73
CA ASN A 38 -9.27 -7.10 5.79
C ASN A 38 -10.16 -6.20 6.66
N ARG A 39 -11.49 -6.25 6.49
CA ARG A 39 -12.45 -5.39 7.22
C ARG A 39 -12.39 -5.59 8.74
N ALA A 40 -12.01 -6.79 9.19
CA ALA A 40 -11.97 -7.20 10.59
C ALA A 40 -10.57 -7.07 11.24
N VAL A 41 -9.56 -6.58 10.51
CA VAL A 41 -8.22 -6.35 11.08
C VAL A 41 -8.31 -5.26 12.14
N THR A 42 -8.04 -5.63 13.39
CA THR A 42 -8.05 -4.74 14.56
C THR A 42 -6.64 -4.46 15.10
N ASP A 43 -5.66 -5.30 14.76
CA ASP A 43 -4.27 -5.06 15.13
C ASP A 43 -3.75 -3.76 14.50
N ALA A 44 -3.20 -2.89 15.34
CA ALA A 44 -2.80 -1.55 14.93
C ALA A 44 -1.59 -1.56 13.99
N ALA A 45 -0.65 -2.50 14.15
CA ALA A 45 0.52 -2.61 13.28
C ALA A 45 0.13 -3.12 11.88
N ALA A 46 -0.66 -4.20 11.83
CA ALA A 46 -1.19 -4.76 10.60
C ALA A 46 -2.08 -3.76 9.84
N LEU A 47 -2.91 -3.00 10.57
CA LEU A 47 -3.74 -1.96 9.96
C LEU A 47 -2.90 -0.84 9.35
N ARG A 48 -1.85 -0.38 10.03
CA ARG A 48 -0.92 0.64 9.49
C ARG A 48 -0.20 0.15 8.24
N ALA A 49 0.30 -1.08 8.26
CA ALA A 49 0.98 -1.68 7.11
C ALA A 49 0.05 -1.76 5.88
N LYS A 50 -1.20 -2.21 6.08
CA LYS A 50 -2.20 -2.29 5.01
C LYS A 50 -2.62 -0.91 4.48
N ILE A 51 -2.76 0.08 5.36
CA ILE A 51 -3.03 1.46 4.95
C ILE A 51 -1.85 2.04 4.16
N ALA A 52 -0.61 1.78 4.58
CA ALA A 52 0.58 2.24 3.86
C ALA A 52 0.65 1.64 2.44
N LEU A 53 0.42 0.32 2.32
CA LEU A 53 0.36 -0.38 1.04
C LEU A 53 -0.73 0.20 0.12
N ALA A 54 -1.93 0.44 0.68
CA ALA A 54 -3.05 0.99 -0.08
C ALA A 54 -2.79 2.43 -0.57
N ASN A 55 -2.09 3.25 0.21
CA ASN A 55 -1.68 4.59 -0.22
C ASN A 55 -0.63 4.54 -1.35
N ASP A 56 0.37 3.67 -1.25
CA ASP A 56 1.37 3.47 -2.32
C ASP A 56 0.70 3.01 -3.63
N GLY A 57 -0.24 2.08 -3.54
CA GLY A 57 -1.06 1.66 -4.69
C GLY A 57 -1.85 2.81 -5.33
N LEU A 58 -2.47 3.67 -4.50
CA LEU A 58 -3.19 4.86 -4.97
C LEU A 58 -2.27 5.85 -5.68
N ASP A 59 -1.09 6.11 -5.13
CA ASP A 59 -0.12 7.04 -5.70
C ASP A 59 0.39 6.54 -7.06
N ARG A 60 0.69 5.24 -7.17
CA ARG A 60 1.05 4.61 -8.45
C ARG A 60 -0.08 4.74 -9.48
N MET A 61 -1.32 4.40 -9.11
CA MET A 61 -2.45 4.55 -10.03
C MET A 61 -2.63 5.99 -10.51
N ARG A 62 -2.49 6.96 -9.59
CA ARG A 62 -2.58 8.39 -9.91
C ARG A 62 -1.48 8.84 -10.86
N ALA A 63 -0.25 8.38 -10.63
CA ALA A 63 0.87 8.64 -11.52
C ALA A 63 0.52 8.24 -12.97
N TYR A 64 -0.11 7.08 -13.19
CA TYR A 64 -0.51 6.66 -14.53
C TYR A 64 -1.71 7.41 -15.11
N THR A 65 -2.62 7.94 -14.28
CA THR A 65 -3.83 8.65 -14.74
C THR A 65 -3.64 10.14 -14.98
N GLY A 66 -2.59 10.75 -14.40
CA GLY A 66 -2.23 12.16 -14.58
C GLY A 66 -1.22 12.41 -15.70
N LEU A 67 -0.73 11.35 -16.35
CA LEU A 67 0.15 11.45 -17.52
C LEU A 67 -0.70 11.79 -18.74
N ASP A 68 -0.54 13.03 -19.22
CA ASP A 68 -1.00 13.41 -20.55
C ASP A 68 -0.31 12.47 -21.57
N SER A 69 -1.09 11.75 -22.37
CA SER A 69 -0.60 10.66 -23.23
C SER A 69 0.35 11.10 -24.36
N GLY A 70 0.75 12.39 -24.38
CA GLY A 70 1.65 13.00 -25.36
C GLY A 70 2.98 13.53 -24.82
N SER A 71 3.30 13.39 -23.52
CA SER A 71 4.56 13.95 -22.97
C SER A 71 5.65 12.87 -22.80
N SER A 72 6.71 12.97 -23.60
CA SER A 72 7.76 11.96 -23.77
C SER A 72 8.89 11.96 -22.71
N ALA A 73 8.67 12.52 -21.52
CA ALA A 73 9.71 12.59 -20.50
C ALA A 73 9.11 12.40 -19.11
N TRP A 74 9.24 11.21 -18.53
CA TRP A 74 8.84 10.97 -17.15
C TRP A 74 9.86 10.13 -16.40
N ASP A 75 10.48 10.76 -15.41
CA ASP A 75 11.23 10.12 -14.35
C ASP A 75 10.22 9.68 -13.27
N VAL A 76 9.84 8.40 -13.28
CA VAL A 76 8.99 7.82 -12.24
C VAL A 76 9.91 7.28 -11.15
N SER A 77 10.20 8.11 -10.15
CA SER A 77 10.83 7.64 -8.92
C SER A 77 9.81 6.83 -8.11
N LEU A 78 9.62 5.56 -8.48
CA LEU A 78 8.88 4.60 -7.67
C LEU A 78 9.61 4.46 -6.33
N LYS A 79 9.04 5.03 -5.27
CA LYS A 79 9.44 4.70 -3.91
C LYS A 79 9.32 3.17 -3.81
N GLY A 80 10.43 2.51 -3.45
CA GLY A 80 10.51 1.05 -3.41
C GLY A 80 9.34 0.44 -2.64
N PRO A 81 8.94 -0.81 -2.96
CA PRO A 81 7.80 -1.47 -2.33
C PRO A 81 7.89 -1.34 -0.81
N PHE A 82 6.75 -1.04 -0.17
CA PHE A 82 6.66 -0.96 1.28
C PHE A 82 7.07 -2.30 1.89
N ASP A 83 8.33 -2.43 2.32
CA ASP A 83 8.89 -3.68 2.84
C ASP A 83 8.53 -3.93 4.31
N GLY A 84 7.86 -3.00 5.00
CA GLY A 84 7.38 -3.22 6.37
C GLY A 84 8.44 -3.57 7.44
N THR A 85 9.72 -3.66 7.09
CA THR A 85 10.81 -4.18 7.94
C THR A 85 11.54 -3.13 8.77
N ASN A 86 11.25 -1.83 8.61
CA ASN A 86 12.04 -0.82 9.31
C ASN A 86 11.53 -0.55 10.74
N GLY A 87 12.05 -1.30 11.71
CA GLY A 87 12.25 -0.78 13.08
C GLY A 87 11.68 -1.56 14.27
N MET A 88 11.75 -2.89 14.31
CA MET A 88 11.71 -3.61 15.60
C MET A 88 13.12 -4.06 15.96
N GLY A 89 13.69 -3.37 16.95
CA GLY A 89 15.06 -3.54 17.37
C GLY A 89 15.34 -4.92 17.95
N GLU A 90 16.34 -5.58 17.38
CA GLU A 90 17.14 -6.57 18.09
C GLU A 90 18.11 -5.80 19.00
N LYS A 91 17.63 -5.45 20.19
CA LYS A 91 18.52 -5.36 21.34
C LYS A 91 18.71 -6.79 21.83
N GLU A 92 19.72 -7.48 21.32
CA GLU A 92 20.22 -8.67 22.01
C GLU A 92 20.95 -8.21 23.27
N ASP A 93 20.23 -8.43 24.37
CA ASP A 93 20.63 -8.15 25.72
C ASP A 93 21.82 -9.04 26.10
N SER A 94 22.78 -8.44 26.79
CA SER A 94 23.89 -9.14 27.42
C SER A 94 23.34 -10.17 28.41
N LYS A 95 23.74 -11.43 28.27
CA LYS A 95 23.83 -12.32 29.43
C LYS A 95 25.19 -13.02 29.49
N ARG A 96 25.87 -12.70 30.60
CA ARG A 96 27.11 -13.27 31.11
C ARG A 96 26.99 -14.78 31.22
N GLU A 97 28.08 -15.50 30.93
CA GLU A 97 28.43 -16.71 31.66
C GLU A 97 29.95 -16.97 31.58
N ASP A 98 30.48 -17.36 32.73
CA ASP A 98 31.89 -17.51 33.09
C ASP A 98 32.62 -18.64 32.34
N GLY A 99 33.96 -18.56 32.29
CA GLY A 99 34.78 -19.77 32.28
C GLY A 99 36.13 -19.71 31.58
N ARG A 100 37.16 -19.16 32.25
CA ARG A 100 38.39 -19.91 32.58
C ARG A 100 39.32 -19.15 33.52
#